data_AF-A0A9J5YAH0-F1
#
_entry.id   AF-A0A9J5YAH0-F1
#
_cell.length_a   1.000
_cell.length_b   1.000
_cell.length_c   1.000
_cell.angle_alpha   90.00
_cell.angle_beta   90.00
_cell.angle_gamma   90.00
#
_symmetry.space_group_name_H-M   'P 1'
#
loop_
_entity.id
_entity.type
_entity.pdbx_description
1 polymer ?
#
loop_
_entity_poly.entity_id
_entity_poly.type
_entity_poly.pdbx_seq_one_letter_code
_entity_poly.pdbx_strand_id
1 'polypeptide(L)'
;MTLDAKATVINAKATAKGVDNLGFALVKNREDVVYTLVLTILEHFSGRFTNQYETIRSLLNGLRCKHLGEFRWYKDIYLSRVMELPENGLEFWKAKFIDGLPSLFVERVKKTLRDPQGIIPYSNFTYGKLIGVLA
;
A
#
# COMPACT_ATOMS: atom_id res chain seq x y z
N MET A 1 -31.80 -4.03 -5.41
CA MET A 1 -31.48 -4.08 -3.96
C MET A 1 -32.59 -4.85 -3.26
N THR A 2 -32.27 -5.96 -2.59
CA THR A 2 -33.25 -6.82 -1.91
C THR A 2 -33.78 -6.16 -0.63
N LEU A 3 -34.91 -6.63 -0.10
CA LEU A 3 -35.48 -6.14 1.16
C LEU A 3 -34.51 -6.33 2.34
N ASP A 4 -33.79 -7.43 2.37
CA ASP A 4 -32.77 -7.70 3.38
C ASP A 4 -31.61 -6.70 3.33
N ALA A 5 -31.15 -6.33 2.13
CA ALA A 5 -30.10 -5.32 1.99
C ALA A 5 -30.54 -3.94 2.53
N LYS A 6 -31.82 -3.58 2.36
CA LYS A 6 -32.39 -2.36 2.95
C LYS A 6 -32.40 -2.43 4.48
N ALA A 7 -32.83 -3.56 5.04
CA ALA A 7 -32.88 -3.77 6.49
C ALA A 7 -31.50 -3.71 7.15
N THR A 8 -30.46 -4.22 6.46
CA THR A 8 -29.07 -4.16 6.93
C THR A 8 -28.54 -2.73 7.02
N VAL A 9 -28.85 -1.87 6.05
CA VAL A 9 -28.41 -0.46 6.07
C VAL A 9 -29.15 0.34 7.14
N ILE A 10 -30.47 0.16 7.26
CA ILE A 10 -31.31 0.93 8.20
C ILE A 10 -30.99 0.61 9.65
N ASN A 11 -30.63 -0.64 9.96
CA ASN A 11 -30.33 -1.07 11.33
C ASN A 11 -28.82 -1.09 11.64
N ALA A 12 -28.00 -0.48 10.78
CA ALA A 12 -26.55 -0.51 10.93
C ALA A 12 -26.08 0.23 12.20
N LYS A 13 -25.35 -0.50 13.05
CA LYS A 13 -24.70 0.03 14.24
C LYS A 13 -23.24 -0.41 14.27
N ALA A 14 -22.34 0.48 14.66
CA ALA A 14 -20.94 0.11 14.85
C ALA A 14 -20.79 -0.93 15.97
N THR A 15 -20.23 -2.09 15.64
CA THR A 15 -20.05 -3.23 16.56
C THR A 15 -18.80 -3.09 17.43
N ALA A 16 -17.80 -2.33 16.98
CA ALA A 16 -16.52 -2.14 17.65
C ALA A 16 -16.13 -0.65 17.78
N LYS A 17 -15.26 -0.35 18.75
CA LYS A 17 -14.56 0.95 18.83
C LYS A 17 -13.27 0.84 18.02
N GLY A 18 -12.94 1.84 17.21
CA GLY A 18 -11.72 1.82 16.39
C GLY A 18 -11.72 2.87 15.29
N VAL A 19 -10.91 2.65 14.26
CA VAL A 19 -10.89 3.44 13.03
C VAL A 19 -11.17 2.49 11.88
N ASP A 20 -12.05 2.87 10.96
CA ASP A 20 -12.35 2.09 9.77
C ASP A 20 -11.20 2.11 8.74
N ASN A 21 -11.40 1.47 7.59
CA ASN A 21 -10.42 1.43 6.50
C ASN A 21 -10.30 2.77 5.73
N LEU A 22 -11.08 3.79 6.12
CA LEU A 22 -11.11 5.13 5.51
C LEU A 22 -10.61 6.21 6.49
N GLY A 23 -10.20 5.86 7.71
CA GLY A 23 -9.73 6.80 8.72
C GLY A 23 -10.82 7.41 9.61
N PHE A 24 -12.09 6.99 9.49
CA PHE A 24 -13.19 7.44 10.33
C PHE A 24 -13.26 6.68 11.65
N ALA A 25 -13.51 7.40 12.74
CA ALA A 25 -13.68 6.81 14.06
C ALA A 25 -15.01 6.04 14.18
N LEU A 26 -14.90 4.75 14.47
CA LEU A 26 -16.02 3.87 14.80
C LEU A 26 -16.34 3.97 16.29
N VAL A 27 -17.59 4.36 16.62
CA VAL A 27 -18.07 4.49 17.98
C VAL A 27 -19.10 3.40 18.25
N LYS A 28 -18.76 2.46 19.14
CA LYS A 28 -19.62 1.31 19.47
C LYS A 28 -21.06 1.74 19.79
N ASN A 29 -22.02 1.04 19.19
CA ASN A 29 -23.47 1.23 19.29
C ASN A 29 -24.02 2.55 18.73
N ARG A 30 -23.21 3.35 18.02
CA ARG A 30 -23.71 4.51 17.28
C ARG A 30 -24.48 4.04 16.05
N GLU A 31 -25.59 4.71 15.77
CA GLU A 31 -26.32 4.54 14.52
C GLU A 31 -25.51 5.14 13.38
N ASP A 32 -25.10 4.30 12.44
CA ASP A 32 -24.21 4.66 11.35
C ASP A 32 -24.89 4.45 10.00
N VAL A 33 -26.22 4.59 9.94
CA VAL A 33 -27.04 4.38 8.73
C VAL A 33 -26.51 5.15 7.52
N VAL A 34 -26.18 6.44 7.70
CA VAL A 34 -25.65 7.29 6.63
C VAL A 34 -24.28 6.79 6.18
N TYR A 35 -23.42 6.45 7.14
CA TYR A 35 -22.07 5.97 6.85
C TYR A 35 -22.09 4.60 6.14
N THR A 36 -22.93 3.66 6.60
CA THR A 36 -23.15 2.37 5.96
C THR A 36 -23.78 2.52 4.58
N LEU A 37 -24.72 3.45 4.39
CA LEU A 37 -25.29 3.75 3.07
C LEU A 37 -24.22 4.26 2.11
N VAL A 38 -23.39 5.21 2.53
CA VAL A 38 -22.28 5.75 1.72
C VAL A 38 -21.29 4.65 1.37
N LEU A 39 -20.86 3.82 2.32
CA LEU A 39 -20.01 2.67 2.05
C LEU A 39 -20.64 1.68 1.06
N THR A 40 -21.93 1.40 1.19
CA THR A 40 -22.65 0.47 0.30
C THR A 40 -22.70 1.01 -1.13
N ILE A 41 -22.93 2.31 -1.30
CA ILE A 41 -22.90 2.98 -2.60
C ILE A 41 -21.50 2.91 -3.19
N LEU A 42 -20.48 3.27 -2.40
CA LEU A 42 -19.10 3.24 -2.84
C LEU A 42 -18.67 1.80 -3.21
N GLU A 43 -19.04 0.78 -2.43
CA GLU A 43 -18.75 -0.62 -2.73
C GLU A 43 -19.46 -1.09 -4.01
N HIS A 44 -20.69 -0.64 -4.25
CA HIS A 44 -21.45 -0.99 -5.44
C HIS A 44 -20.80 -0.47 -6.73
N PHE A 45 -20.27 0.76 -6.72
CA PHE A 45 -19.69 1.39 -7.90
C PHE A 45 -18.19 1.14 -8.05
N SER A 46 -17.44 1.11 -6.94
CA SER A 46 -15.97 1.02 -6.94
C SER A 46 -15.43 -0.35 -6.50
N GLY A 47 -16.30 -1.24 -6.01
CA GLY A 47 -15.89 -2.51 -5.41
C GLY A 47 -15.44 -2.37 -3.95
N ARG A 48 -14.99 -3.47 -3.34
CA ARG A 48 -14.57 -3.49 -1.92
C ARG A 48 -13.29 -2.69 -1.67
N PHE A 49 -13.39 -1.66 -0.82
CA PHE A 49 -12.25 -0.85 -0.34
C PHE A 49 -11.21 -1.65 0.46
N THR A 50 -11.58 -2.77 1.06
CA THR A 50 -10.64 -3.66 1.78
C THR A 50 -9.57 -4.25 0.86
N ASN A 51 -9.86 -4.36 -0.44
CA ASN A 51 -8.98 -5.03 -1.39
C ASN A 51 -7.99 -4.06 -2.05
N GLN A 52 -8.09 -2.75 -1.80
CA GLN A 52 -7.22 -1.78 -2.46
C GLN A 52 -5.75 -1.99 -2.06
N TYR A 53 -5.48 -2.15 -0.76
CA TYR A 53 -4.13 -2.46 -0.28
C TYR A 53 -3.62 -3.80 -0.78
N GLU A 54 -4.47 -4.83 -0.85
CA GLU A 54 -4.08 -6.12 -1.42
C GLU A 54 -3.78 -6.01 -2.93
N THR A 55 -4.56 -5.22 -3.65
CA THR A 55 -4.33 -4.93 -5.07
C THR A 55 -3.00 -4.19 -5.27
N ILE A 56 -2.73 -3.18 -4.44
CA ILE A 56 -1.45 -2.46 -4.43
C ILE A 56 -0.29 -3.41 -4.10
N ARG A 57 -0.44 -4.26 -3.08
CA ARG A 57 0.56 -5.26 -2.69
C ARG A 57 0.84 -6.23 -3.84
N SER A 58 -0.20 -6.71 -4.51
CA SER A 58 -0.09 -7.59 -5.68
C SER A 58 0.63 -6.89 -6.84
N LEU A 59 0.24 -5.65 -7.15
CA LEU A 59 0.88 -4.82 -8.18
C LEU A 59 2.37 -4.61 -7.88
N LEU A 60 2.72 -4.16 -6.68
CA LEU A 60 4.11 -3.94 -6.26
C LEU A 60 4.93 -5.25 -6.27
N ASN A 61 4.29 -6.39 -6.01
CA ASN A 61 4.96 -7.69 -6.07
C ASN A 61 5.36 -8.07 -7.50
N GLY A 62 4.50 -7.77 -8.48
CA GLY A 62 4.73 -8.00 -9.90
C GLY A 62 5.55 -6.92 -10.61
N LEU A 63 5.64 -5.71 -10.04
CA LEU A 63 6.31 -4.58 -10.66
C LEU A 63 7.83 -4.84 -10.77
N ARG A 64 8.36 -4.69 -11.99
CA ARG A 64 9.79 -4.84 -12.31
C ARG A 64 10.22 -3.79 -13.32
N CYS A 65 11.44 -3.30 -13.19
CA CYS A 65 12.11 -2.43 -14.14
C CYS A 65 12.88 -3.31 -15.14
N LYS A 66 12.47 -3.31 -16.41
CA LYS A 66 13.08 -4.17 -17.43
C LYS A 66 14.47 -3.67 -17.83
N HIS A 67 14.61 -2.36 -17.99
CA HIS A 67 15.86 -1.70 -18.35
C HIS A 67 15.91 -0.30 -17.76
N LEU A 68 17.10 0.27 -17.61
CA LEU A 68 17.31 1.57 -16.97
C LEU A 68 16.61 2.72 -17.68
N GLY A 69 16.34 2.61 -18.98
CA GLY A 69 15.51 3.59 -19.70
C GLY A 69 14.10 3.75 -19.13
N GLU A 70 13.58 2.70 -18.46
CA GLU A 70 12.28 2.71 -17.77
C GLU A 70 12.40 3.05 -16.28
N PHE A 71 13.60 3.33 -15.77
CA PHE A 71 13.80 3.55 -14.34
C PHE A 71 12.94 4.70 -13.80
N ARG A 72 12.80 5.79 -14.57
CA ARG A 72 11.94 6.93 -14.19
C ARG A 72 10.50 6.48 -14.00
N TRP A 73 9.96 5.73 -14.96
CA TRP A 73 8.60 5.18 -14.89
C TRP A 73 8.46 4.21 -13.71
N TYR A 74 9.38 3.26 -13.58
CA TYR A 74 9.39 2.29 -12.47
C TYR A 74 9.38 3.01 -11.11
N LYS A 75 10.27 3.98 -10.92
CA LYS A 75 10.36 4.79 -9.70
C LYS A 75 9.06 5.51 -9.41
N ASP A 76 8.51 6.22 -10.39
CA ASP A 76 7.30 7.03 -10.20
C ASP A 76 6.08 6.15 -9.87
N ILE A 77 5.91 5.02 -10.57
CA ILE A 77 4.83 4.07 -10.30
C ILE A 77 5.02 3.40 -8.94
N TYR A 78 6.23 2.91 -8.63
CA TYR A 78 6.49 2.25 -7.35
C TYR A 78 6.21 3.18 -6.18
N LEU A 79 6.72 4.41 -6.22
CA LEU A 79 6.54 5.39 -5.15
C LEU A 79 5.08 5.82 -5.02
N SER A 80 4.39 6.10 -6.13
CA SER A 80 2.97 6.47 -6.07
C SER A 80 2.13 5.39 -5.39
N ARG A 81 2.44 4.11 -5.62
CA ARG A 81 1.67 2.99 -5.08
C ARG A 81 2.07 2.60 -3.67
N VAL A 82 3.37 2.56 -3.37
CA VAL A 82 3.83 2.20 -2.02
C VAL A 82 3.40 3.25 -0.99
N MET A 83 3.38 4.54 -1.36
CA MET A 83 2.98 5.62 -0.45
C MET A 83 1.50 5.56 -0.04
N GLU A 84 0.65 4.87 -0.82
CA GLU A 84 -0.74 4.60 -0.45
C GLU A 84 -0.86 3.54 0.67
N LEU A 85 0.15 2.70 0.90
CA LEU A 85 0.11 1.67 1.93
C LEU A 85 0.37 2.26 3.34
N PRO A 86 -0.38 1.83 4.37
CA PRO A 86 -0.12 2.25 5.76
C PRO A 86 1.24 1.76 6.27
N GLU A 87 1.75 0.66 5.71
CA GLU A 87 3.01 0.01 6.09
C GLU A 87 4.17 0.36 5.14
N ASN A 88 4.10 1.49 4.42
CA ASN A 88 5.08 1.86 3.40
C ASN A 88 6.53 1.98 3.92
N GLY A 89 6.71 2.20 5.21
CA GLY A 89 8.02 2.35 5.85
C GLY A 89 8.75 1.03 6.14
N LEU A 90 8.08 -0.13 5.98
CA LEU A 90 8.67 -1.42 6.27
C LEU A 90 9.89 -1.71 5.39
N GLU A 91 10.89 -2.36 5.98
CA GLU A 91 12.10 -2.80 5.27
C GLU A 91 11.79 -3.66 4.05
N PHE A 92 10.74 -4.47 4.14
CA PHE A 92 10.26 -5.31 3.05
C PHE A 92 10.02 -4.51 1.76
N TRP A 93 9.32 -3.37 1.84
CA TRP A 93 9.05 -2.56 0.64
C TRP A 93 10.29 -1.86 0.12
N LYS A 94 11.21 -1.46 1.00
CA LYS A 94 12.49 -0.87 0.58
C LYS A 94 13.37 -1.89 -0.13
N ALA A 95 13.46 -3.12 0.40
CA ALA A 95 14.16 -4.22 -0.26
C ALA A 95 13.51 -4.58 -1.60
N LYS A 96 12.18 -4.63 -1.64
CA LYS A 96 11.41 -4.93 -2.84
C LYS A 96 11.60 -3.89 -3.96
N PHE A 97 11.77 -2.62 -3.61
CA PHE A 97 12.13 -1.57 -4.56
C PHE A 97 13.48 -1.83 -5.22
N ILE A 98 14.49 -2.27 -4.45
CA ILE A 98 15.80 -2.61 -4.99
C ILE A 98 15.73 -3.89 -5.82
N ASP A 99 15.05 -4.93 -5.32
CA ASP A 99 14.89 -6.22 -6.02
C ASP A 99 14.09 -6.11 -7.33
N GLY A 100 13.37 -5.01 -7.52
CA GLY A 100 12.63 -4.74 -8.75
C GLY A 100 13.49 -4.25 -9.91
N LEU A 101 14.76 -3.91 -9.67
CA LEU A 101 15.68 -3.41 -10.68
C LEU A 101 16.30 -4.54 -11.53
N PRO A 102 16.94 -4.22 -12.67
CA PRO A 102 17.71 -5.20 -13.43
C PRO A 102 18.84 -5.82 -12.58
N SER A 103 19.07 -7.12 -12.70
CA SER A 103 19.94 -7.91 -11.81
C SER A 103 21.33 -7.30 -11.57
N LEU A 104 22.02 -6.86 -12.62
CA LEU A 104 23.34 -6.21 -12.52
C LEU A 104 23.33 -4.93 -11.68
N PHE A 105 22.22 -4.20 -11.73
CA PHE A 105 22.02 -2.99 -10.93
C PHE A 105 21.68 -3.32 -9.48
N VAL A 106 20.86 -4.35 -9.25
CA VAL A 106 20.55 -4.86 -7.91
C VAL A 106 21.84 -5.16 -7.16
N GLU A 107 22.76 -5.89 -7.78
CA GLU A 107 24.03 -6.26 -7.16
C GLU A 107 24.90 -5.05 -6.83
N ARG A 108 25.02 -4.11 -7.77
CA ARG A 108 25.78 -2.88 -7.58
C ARG A 108 25.23 -2.06 -6.41
N VAL A 109 23.92 -1.88 -6.35
CA VAL A 109 23.24 -1.07 -5.33
C VAL A 109 23.33 -1.76 -3.97
N LYS A 110 23.09 -3.07 -3.90
CA LYS A 110 23.27 -3.84 -2.68
C LYS A 110 24.70 -3.77 -2.17
N LYS A 111 25.71 -3.79 -3.06
CA LYS A 111 27.12 -3.64 -2.67
C LYS A 111 27.40 -2.26 -2.04
N THR A 112 26.79 -1.19 -2.55
CA THR A 112 26.92 0.17 -1.98
C THR A 112 26.17 0.35 -0.67
N LEU A 113 25.05 -0.36 -0.48
CA LEU A 113 24.20 -0.25 0.71
C LEU A 113 24.64 -1.17 1.87
N ARG A 114 25.54 -2.12 1.62
CA ARG A 114 26.05 -3.03 2.66
C ARG A 114 26.86 -2.27 3.69
N ASP A 115 26.62 -2.60 4.95
CA ASP A 115 27.44 -2.17 6.07
C ASP A 115 28.76 -2.98 6.14
N PRO A 116 29.69 -2.62 7.06
CA PRO A 116 30.93 -3.37 7.27
C PRO A 116 30.73 -4.85 7.63
N GLN A 117 29.54 -5.24 8.09
CA GLN A 117 29.13 -6.60 8.45
C GLN A 117 28.49 -7.34 7.26
N GLY A 118 28.30 -6.68 6.12
CA GLY A 118 27.70 -7.25 4.91
C GLY A 118 26.17 -7.30 4.90
N ILE A 119 25.52 -6.68 5.89
CA ILE A 119 24.06 -6.59 6.02
C ILE A 119 23.59 -5.26 5.43
N ILE A 120 22.36 -5.21 4.89
CA ILE A 120 21.76 -3.97 4.39
C ILE A 120 20.71 -3.50 5.42
N PRO A 121 20.99 -2.45 6.20
CA PRO A 121 20.07 -1.95 7.23
C PRO A 121 18.96 -1.09 6.60
N TYR A 122 18.00 -1.72 5.91
CA TYR A 122 16.92 -1.03 5.19
C TYR A 122 16.09 -0.08 6.08
N SER A 123 15.97 -0.35 7.38
CA SER A 123 15.34 0.53 8.37
C SER A 123 15.94 1.94 8.36
N ASN A 124 17.25 2.06 8.18
CA ASN A 124 17.98 3.33 8.23
C ASN A 124 17.90 4.14 6.91
N PHE A 125 17.36 3.54 5.85
CA PHE A 125 17.22 4.19 4.55
C PHE A 125 15.81 4.74 4.34
N THR A 126 15.73 5.94 3.76
CA THR A 126 14.48 6.45 3.17
C THR A 126 14.46 6.14 1.69
N TYR A 127 13.28 6.13 1.06
CA TYR A 127 13.18 6.00 -0.40
C TYR A 127 14.03 7.04 -1.14
N GLY A 128 14.09 8.28 -0.64
CA GLY A 128 14.95 9.33 -1.18
C GLY A 128 16.43 8.96 -1.16
N LYS A 129 16.94 8.40 -0.05
CA LYS A 129 18.33 7.92 0.03
C LYS A 129 18.60 6.76 -0.94
N LEU A 130 17.66 5.82 -1.06
CA LEU A 130 17.79 4.70 -2.00
C LEU A 130 17.83 5.18 -3.45
N ILE A 131 16.99 6.15 -3.81
CA ILE A 131 16.98 6.77 -5.14
C ILE A 131 18.27 7.55 -5.39
N GLY A 132 18.82 8.22 -4.38
CA GLY A 132 20.10 8.93 -4.51
C GLY A 132 21.29 8.02 -4.80
N VAL A 133 21.23 6.73 -4.41
CA VAL A 133 22.24 5.72 -4.77
C VAL A 133 22.04 5.18 -6.19
N LEU A 134 20.83 5.35 -6.75
CA LEU A 134 20.44 4.85 -8.07
C LEU A 134 20.60 5.89 -9.19
N ALA A 135 20.63 7.17 -8.84
CA ALA A 135 20.86 8.31 -9.74
C ALA A 135 22.35 8.50 -10.03
#